data_AF-A0A2T0WL36-F1
#
_entry.id   AF-A0A2T0WL36-F1
#
_cell.length_a   1.000
_cell.length_b   1.000
_cell.length_c   1.000
_cell.angle_alpha   90.00
_cell.angle_beta   90.00
_cell.angle_gamma   90.00
#
_symmetry.space_group_name_H-M   'P 1'
#
loop_
_entity.id
_entity.type
_entity.pdbx_description
1 polymer ?
#
loop_
_entity_poly.entity_id
_entity_poly.type
_entity_poly.pdbx_seq_one_letter_code
_entity_poly.pdbx_strand_id
1 'polypeptide(L)'
;MGFIPIIATLSAAIILFFLTVNISLNSKKEKIINLQKEILEALKKLGLLESEFDENQMSQLLQLRTIFNNAKVKLEKEKTDEFVHSVQNPYRSLKLVLLQYNNTISKKPYSFVAKLMGHQEIKLR
;
A
#
# COMPACT_ATOMS: atom_id res chain seq x y z
N MET A 1 18.55 15.94 -41.56
CA MET A 1 17.71 14.73 -41.72
C MET A 1 17.84 13.71 -40.57
N GLY A 2 18.72 13.88 -39.56
CA GLY A 2 18.89 12.91 -38.45
C GLY A 2 18.17 13.23 -37.13
N PHE A 3 17.49 14.38 -37.02
CA PHE A 3 16.83 14.80 -35.77
C PHE A 3 15.45 14.16 -35.54
N ILE A 4 14.72 13.82 -36.61
CA ILE A 4 13.37 13.23 -36.51
C ILE A 4 13.40 11.88 -35.76
N PRO A 5 14.34 10.94 -36.03
CA PRO A 5 14.44 9.70 -35.26
C PRO A 5 14.78 9.92 -33.77
N ILE A 6 15.58 10.94 -33.45
CA ILE A 6 15.96 11.27 -32.07
C ILE A 6 14.76 11.78 -31.28
N ILE A 7 13.96 12.67 -31.89
CA ILE A 7 12.76 13.20 -31.25
C ILE A 7 11.72 12.08 -31.03
N ALA A 8 11.57 11.18 -31.99
CA ALA A 8 10.63 10.06 -31.90
C ALA A 8 11.02 9.03 -30.82
N THR A 9 12.30 8.72 -30.69
CA THR A 9 12.78 7.80 -29.65
C THR A 9 12.69 8.43 -28.25
N LEU A 10 12.99 9.73 -28.15
CA LEU A 10 12.86 10.46 -26.88
C LEU A 10 11.39 10.54 -26.43
N SER A 11 10.45 10.84 -27.33
CA SER A 11 9.02 10.89 -26.99
C SER A 11 8.50 9.51 -26.56
N ALA A 12 8.89 8.44 -27.26
CA ALA A 12 8.55 7.08 -26.87
C ALA A 12 9.10 6.72 -25.47
N ALA A 13 10.35 7.09 -25.17
CA ALA A 13 10.96 6.86 -23.86
C ALA A 13 10.23 7.62 -22.73
N ILE A 14 9.79 8.86 -23.00
CA ILE A 14 9.00 9.64 -22.04
C ILE A 14 7.66 8.94 -21.76
N ILE A 15 6.93 8.50 -22.80
CA ILE A 15 5.65 7.78 -22.61
C ILE A 15 5.87 6.50 -21.81
N LEU A 16 6.91 5.73 -22.14
CA LEU A 16 7.24 4.49 -21.43
C LEU A 16 7.57 4.76 -19.96
N PHE A 17 8.29 5.84 -19.66
CA PHE A 17 8.55 6.27 -18.30
C PHE A 17 7.25 6.52 -17.53
N PHE A 18 6.31 7.27 -18.10
CA PHE A 18 5.02 7.56 -17.45
C PHE A 18 4.22 6.29 -17.16
N LEU A 19 4.12 5.39 -18.13
CA LEU A 19 3.45 4.10 -17.96
C LEU A 19 4.09 3.27 -16.86
N THR A 20 5.42 3.17 -16.87
CA THR A 20 6.17 2.38 -15.88
C THR A 20 5.95 2.91 -14.46
N VAL A 21 5.96 4.23 -14.28
CA VAL A 21 5.69 4.85 -12.98
C VAL A 21 4.26 4.60 -12.52
N ASN A 22 3.27 4.76 -13.41
CA ASN A 22 1.86 4.48 -13.09
C ASN A 22 1.65 3.01 -12.67
N ILE A 23 2.18 2.06 -13.46
CA ILE A 23 2.13 0.62 -13.16
C ILE A 23 2.79 0.31 -11.81
N SER A 24 3.97 0.89 -11.55
CA SER A 24 4.68 0.71 -10.29
C SER A 24 3.88 1.22 -9.08
N LEU A 25 3.26 2.40 -9.21
CA LEU A 25 2.43 2.97 -8.16
C LEU A 25 1.14 2.17 -7.94
N ASN A 26 0.49 1.69 -9.00
CA ASN A 26 -0.70 0.84 -8.89
C ASN A 26 -0.39 -0.51 -8.26
N SER A 27 0.71 -1.16 -8.65
CA SER A 27 1.16 -2.40 -8.02
C SER A 27 1.42 -2.23 -6.52
N LYS A 28 1.98 -1.09 -6.09
CA LYS A 28 2.15 -0.78 -4.66
C LYS A 28 0.82 -0.58 -3.96
N LYS A 29 -0.16 0.10 -4.58
CA LYS A 29 -1.52 0.25 -4.03
C LYS A 29 -2.22 -1.11 -3.87
N GLU A 30 -2.15 -1.98 -4.86
CA GLU A 30 -2.72 -3.33 -4.79
C GLU A 30 -2.08 -4.14 -3.66
N LYS A 31 -0.75 -4.06 -3.49
CA LYS A 31 -0.06 -4.70 -2.35
C LYS A 31 -0.54 -4.18 -1.01
N ILE A 32 -0.79 -2.88 -0.88
CA ILE A 32 -1.35 -2.28 0.34
C ILE A 32 -2.73 -2.87 0.63
N ILE A 33 -3.60 -2.95 -0.38
CA ILE A 33 -4.95 -3.51 -0.25
C ILE A 33 -4.89 -4.99 0.14
N ASN A 34 -4.03 -5.78 -0.52
CA ASN A 34 -3.91 -7.21 -0.25
C ASN A 34 -3.38 -7.48 1.17
N LEU A 35 -2.35 -6.75 1.61
CA LEU A 35 -1.84 -6.86 2.98
C LEU A 35 -2.89 -6.45 4.02
N GLN A 36 -3.69 -5.43 3.72
CA GLN A 36 -4.80 -5.05 4.58
C GLN A 36 -5.84 -6.17 4.70
N LYS A 37 -6.22 -6.79 3.58
CA LYS A 37 -7.16 -7.94 3.58
C LYS A 37 -6.60 -9.12 4.38
N GLU A 38 -5.33 -9.47 4.17
CA GLU A 38 -4.64 -10.53 4.91
C GLU A 38 -4.67 -10.29 6.43
N ILE A 39 -4.41 -9.05 6.86
CA ILE A 39 -4.47 -8.67 8.28
C ILE A 39 -5.90 -8.80 8.83
N LEU A 40 -6.90 -8.32 8.09
CA LEU A 40 -8.30 -8.39 8.52
C LEU A 40 -8.80 -9.83 8.60
N GLU A 41 -8.45 -10.67 7.64
CA GLU A 41 -8.76 -12.10 7.65
C GLU A 41 -8.08 -12.81 8.82
N ALA A 42 -6.80 -12.53 9.08
CA ALA A 42 -6.07 -13.10 10.21
C ALA A 42 -6.70 -12.68 11.55
N LEU A 43 -7.09 -11.42 11.70
CA LEU A 43 -7.79 -10.92 12.88
C LEU A 43 -9.17 -11.56 13.07
N LYS A 44 -9.90 -11.79 11.98
CA LYS A 44 -11.19 -12.51 12.00
C LYS A 44 -11.01 -13.97 12.42
N LYS A 45 -10.00 -14.67 11.89
CA LYS A 45 -9.65 -16.05 12.28
C LYS A 45 -9.30 -16.16 13.76
N LEU A 46 -8.62 -15.15 14.31
CA LEU A 46 -8.26 -15.09 15.73
C LEU A 46 -9.43 -14.71 16.65
N GLY A 47 -10.60 -14.38 16.10
CA GLY A 47 -11.78 -13.93 16.86
C GLY A 47 -11.60 -12.54 17.49
N LEU A 48 -10.63 -11.75 17.00
CA LEU A 48 -10.28 -10.43 17.53
C LEU A 48 -11.01 -9.29 16.80
N LEU A 49 -11.84 -9.62 15.81
CA LEU A 49 -12.63 -8.69 15.00
C LEU A 49 -14.13 -9.00 15.18
N GLU A 50 -14.87 -8.08 15.82
CA GLU A 50 -16.31 -8.26 16.14
C GLU A 50 -17.27 -7.68 15.10
N SER A 51 -16.80 -6.84 14.15
CA SER A 51 -17.67 -6.24 13.13
C SER A 51 -17.31 -6.67 11.72
N GLU A 52 -18.32 -6.72 10.85
CA GLU A 52 -18.15 -6.85 9.41
C GLU A 52 -17.41 -5.60 8.91
N PHE A 53 -16.17 -5.80 8.47
CA PHE A 53 -15.39 -4.76 7.81
C PHE A 53 -15.68 -4.83 6.31
N ASP A 54 -16.17 -3.73 5.76
CA ASP A 54 -16.54 -3.63 4.35
C ASP A 54 -15.29 -3.58 3.47
N GLU A 55 -14.87 -4.71 2.87
CA GLU A 55 -13.55 -4.94 2.25
C GLU A 55 -13.06 -3.92 1.19
N ASN A 56 -13.89 -2.96 0.79
CA ASN A 56 -13.70 -2.16 -0.42
C ASN A 56 -13.15 -0.74 -0.22
N GLN A 57 -12.81 -0.29 0.99
CA GLN A 57 -12.44 1.12 1.19
C GLN A 57 -11.02 1.37 1.72
N MET A 58 -10.23 2.09 0.92
CA MET A 58 -8.90 2.63 1.30
C MET A 58 -8.96 3.57 2.53
N SER A 59 -10.15 4.08 2.90
CA SER A 59 -10.42 4.80 4.17
C SER A 59 -10.13 3.97 5.43
N GLN A 60 -9.96 2.66 5.30
CA GLN A 60 -9.80 1.73 6.41
C GLN A 60 -8.38 1.60 6.95
N LEU A 61 -7.35 2.12 6.25
CA LEU A 61 -5.99 2.11 6.80
C LEU A 61 -5.87 2.88 8.12
N LEU A 62 -6.72 3.90 8.32
CA LEU A 62 -6.84 4.63 9.58
C LEU A 62 -7.39 3.73 10.70
N GLN A 63 -8.42 2.94 10.39
CA GLN A 63 -9.04 2.02 11.34
C GLN A 63 -8.15 0.80 11.61
N LEU A 64 -7.31 0.40 10.66
CA LEU A 64 -6.42 -0.75 10.83
C LEU A 64 -5.46 -0.56 12.02
N ARG A 65 -5.00 0.67 12.28
CA ARG A 65 -4.15 0.95 13.43
C ARG A 65 -4.87 0.76 14.76
N THR A 66 -6.12 1.24 14.86
CA THR A 66 -6.90 1.11 16.09
C THR A 66 -7.28 -0.34 16.33
N ILE A 67 -7.69 -1.06 15.28
CA ILE A 67 -7.98 -2.49 15.33
C ILE A 67 -6.74 -3.28 15.76
N PHE A 68 -5.57 -3.02 15.16
CA PHE A 68 -4.33 -3.70 15.53
C PHE A 68 -3.97 -3.48 17.01
N ASN A 69 -4.12 -2.24 17.50
CA ASN A 69 -3.87 -1.93 18.91
C ASN A 69 -4.88 -2.64 19.83
N ASN A 70 -6.16 -2.63 19.49
CA ASN A 70 -7.21 -3.30 20.26
C ASN A 70 -6.99 -4.82 20.28
N ALA A 71 -6.64 -5.42 19.15
CA ALA A 71 -6.32 -6.84 19.03
C ALA A 71 -5.09 -7.20 19.87
N LYS A 72 -4.08 -6.32 19.93
CA LYS A 72 -2.91 -6.50 20.79
C LYS A 72 -3.26 -6.47 22.29
N VAL A 73 -4.22 -5.64 22.70
CA VAL A 73 -4.69 -5.58 24.10
C VAL A 73 -5.55 -6.79 24.46
N LYS A 74 -6.39 -7.25 23.52
CA LYS A 74 -7.24 -8.45 23.67
C LYS A 74 -6.46 -9.77 23.53
N LEU A 75 -5.15 -9.73 23.25
CA LEU A 75 -4.35 -10.92 22.98
C LEU A 75 -4.03 -11.68 24.28
N GLU A 76 -4.51 -12.93 24.36
CA GLU A 76 -4.13 -13.87 25.41
C GLU A 76 -2.71 -14.41 25.17
N LYS A 77 -1.95 -14.65 26.25
CA LYS A 77 -0.53 -15.06 26.20
C LYS A 77 -0.26 -16.31 25.35
N GLU A 78 -1.23 -17.21 25.23
CA GLU A 78 -1.11 -18.47 24.48
C GLU A 78 -1.18 -18.30 22.95
N LYS A 79 -1.81 -17.23 22.43
CA LYS A 79 -1.94 -16.99 20.97
C LYS A 79 -0.90 -16.02 20.42
N THR A 80 0.15 -15.75 21.20
CA THR A 80 1.13 -14.70 20.90
C THR A 80 1.92 -15.00 19.62
N ASP A 81 2.38 -16.23 19.44
CA ASP A 81 3.20 -16.59 18.26
C ASP A 81 2.38 -16.56 16.96
N GLU A 82 1.15 -17.07 16.99
CA GLU A 82 0.27 -17.07 15.82
C GLU A 82 -0.16 -15.65 15.40
N PHE A 83 -0.35 -14.75 16.37
CA PHE A 83 -0.60 -13.33 16.12
C PHE A 83 0.62 -12.60 15.54
N VAL A 84 1.82 -12.89 16.05
CA VAL A 84 3.07 -12.30 15.54
C VAL A 84 3.24 -12.66 14.07
N HIS A 85 3.04 -13.94 13.72
CA HIS A 85 3.20 -14.40 12.35
C HIS A 85 2.08 -13.93 11.41
N SER A 86 0.82 -14.03 11.83
CA SER A 86 -0.33 -13.82 10.93
C SER A 86 -0.81 -12.38 10.86
N VAL A 87 -0.51 -11.54 11.86
CA VAL A 87 -1.01 -10.16 11.94
C VAL A 87 0.15 -9.15 12.00
N GLN A 88 1.12 -9.36 12.91
CA GLN A 88 2.16 -8.37 13.13
C GLN A 88 3.15 -8.26 11.96
N ASN A 89 3.55 -9.39 11.36
CA ASN A 89 4.46 -9.40 10.22
C ASN A 89 3.83 -8.74 8.98
N PRO A 90 2.61 -9.12 8.54
CA PRO A 90 1.92 -8.42 7.46
C PRO A 90 1.71 -6.92 7.75
N TYR A 91 1.40 -6.54 9.01
CA TYR A 91 1.26 -5.14 9.41
C TYR A 91 2.58 -4.34 9.29
N ARG A 92 3.72 -4.94 9.62
CA ARG A 92 5.04 -4.33 9.39
C ARG A 92 5.31 -4.15 7.90
N SER A 93 5.04 -5.18 7.10
CA SER A 93 5.17 -5.12 5.65
C SER A 93 4.30 -4.03 5.05
N LEU A 94 3.06 -3.88 5.51
CA LEU A 94 2.15 -2.83 5.08
C LEU A 94 2.72 -1.44 5.34
N LYS A 95 3.27 -1.20 6.55
CA LYS A 95 3.93 0.07 6.88
C LYS A 95 5.11 0.37 5.95
N LEU A 96 5.93 -0.64 5.65
CA LEU A 96 7.07 -0.48 4.74
C LEU A 96 6.61 -0.13 3.32
N VAL A 97 5.60 -0.83 2.80
CA VAL A 97 5.06 -0.56 1.45
C VAL A 97 4.43 0.83 1.38
N LEU A 98 3.70 1.26 2.41
CA LEU A 98 3.16 2.63 2.51
C LEU A 98 4.25 3.69 2.47
N LEU A 99 5.32 3.50 3.26
CA LEU A 99 6.46 4.41 3.25
C LEU A 99 7.13 4.47 1.88
N GLN A 100 7.35 3.32 1.24
CA GLN A 100 7.91 3.26 -0.11
C GLN A 100 7.01 3.95 -1.14
N TYR A 101 5.70 3.74 -1.07
CA TYR A 101 4.74 4.38 -1.96
C TYR A 101 4.77 5.90 -1.79
N ASN A 102 4.69 6.40 -0.55
CA ASN A 102 4.75 7.82 -0.23
C ASN A 102 6.08 8.47 -0.64
N ASN A 103 7.20 7.76 -0.45
CA ASN A 103 8.51 8.22 -0.92
C ASN A 103 8.58 8.29 -2.46
N THR A 104 7.92 7.37 -3.16
CA THR A 104 7.92 7.35 -4.62
C THR A 104 7.14 8.54 -5.18
N ILE A 105 5.95 8.84 -4.64
CA ILE A 105 5.11 9.95 -5.11
C ILE A 105 5.64 11.33 -4.71
N SER A 106 6.47 11.44 -3.68
CA SER A 106 7.08 12.70 -3.25
C SER A 106 8.39 13.02 -3.99
N LYS A 107 9.09 12.00 -4.50
CA LYS A 107 10.39 12.17 -5.16
C LYS A 107 10.25 12.61 -6.62
N LYS A 108 11.00 13.63 -7.04
CA LYS A 108 11.12 14.00 -8.47
C LYS A 108 11.99 12.98 -9.22
N PRO A 109 11.73 12.67 -10.51
CA PRO A 109 10.64 13.18 -11.35
C PRO A 109 9.29 12.47 -11.17
N TYR A 110 9.25 11.39 -10.39
CA TYR A 110 8.05 10.56 -10.16
C TYR A 110 6.85 11.35 -9.63
N SER A 111 7.09 12.36 -8.79
CA SER A 111 6.04 13.22 -8.23
C SER A 111 5.22 13.96 -9.29
N PHE A 112 5.82 14.25 -10.45
CA PHE A 112 5.10 14.88 -11.56
C PHE A 112 4.09 13.90 -12.17
N VAL A 113 4.55 12.68 -12.47
CA VAL A 113 3.70 11.61 -13.01
C VAL A 113 2.60 11.24 -12.01
N ALA A 114 2.95 11.12 -10.73
CA ALA A 114 2.01 10.82 -9.65
C ALA A 114 0.87 11.85 -9.60
N LYS A 115 1.18 13.15 -9.66
CA LYS A 115 0.17 14.22 -9.69
C LYS A 115 -0.69 14.18 -10.95
N LEU A 116 -0.08 13.96 -12.11
CA LEU A 116 -0.81 13.87 -13.38
C LEU A 116 -1.79 12.70 -13.41
N MET A 117 -1.40 11.56 -12.82
CA MET A 117 -2.19 10.32 -12.76
C MET A 117 -3.11 10.24 -11.52
N GLY A 118 -3.21 11.30 -10.71
CA GLY A 118 -4.12 11.35 -9.56
C GLY A 118 -3.69 10.51 -8.35
N HIS A 119 -2.41 10.13 -8.23
CA HIS A 119 -1.91 9.48 -7.02
C HIS A 119 -1.71 10.48 -5.89
N GLN A 120 -2.18 10.10 -4.69
CA GLN A 120 -2.06 10.89 -3.47
C GLN A 120 -1.34 10.10 -2.38
N GLU A 121 -0.77 10.83 -1.41
CA GLU A 121 -0.15 10.25 -0.21
C GLU A 121 -1.18 9.55 0.65
N ILE A 122 -0.80 8.37 1.14
CA ILE A 122 -1.64 7.56 2.03
C ILE A 122 -1.01 7.63 3.42
N LYS A 123 -1.72 8.22 4.37
CA LYS A 123 -1.23 8.40 5.75
C LYS A 123 -1.92 7.40 6.68
N LEU A 124 -1.12 6.64 7.42
CA LEU A 124 -1.52 5.99 8.66
C LEU A 124 -1.47 7.07 9.75
N ARG A 125 -2.61 7.62 10.18
CA ARG A 125 -2.69 8.54 11.33
C ARG A 125 -3.07 7.74 12.58
#